data_AF-A0A0B5IDF1-F1
#
_entry.id   AF-A0A0B5IDF1-F1
#
_cell.length_a   1.000
_cell.length_b   1.000
_cell.length_c   1.000
_cell.angle_alpha   90.00
_cell.angle_beta   90.00
_cell.angle_gamma   90.00
#
_symmetry.space_group_name_H-M   'P 1'
#
loop_
_entity.id
_entity.type
_entity.pdbx_description
1 polymer ?
#
loop_
_entity_poly.entity_id
_entity_poly.type
_entity_poly.pdbx_seq_one_letter_code
_entity_poly.pdbx_strand_id
1 'polypeptide(L)'
;MAVIEAPPLYSGLGALYERELDAHDVGAVMLTHKWQPADLLAPHSDIDVRVLLPQAPADWEEWNHRLAAAHTASVGREVSHRRLLEHPPGFAFTVAEADGRLVSAPELATWSLISGSARDFQRWKSRAQMAPWCEVDERFYRGILQGRLGGRYQLAADSTDNVVEDITAYRRHCVAWHYLAPCWFAAAALATRTRCPGKTAALTQWRPDGLDGYAELFLGHAEDRPDARPRSPRHLLRTAHVSLEAAMRRVPDAGPVGQGEEHARTDWVMTSGMLRVRVARWLYYLDPPPGVATDYLIRREAKELRAAAQSLNALAADEATPAQRLAARMVVLIPTGPTTTGTLRATLALWHRQKSTVQDFLTLTPGDVHP
;
A
#
# COMPACT_ATOMS: atom_id res chain seq x y z
N MET A 1 -5.83 -23.54 -11.54
CA MET A 1 -5.09 -22.27 -11.68
C MET A 1 -3.63 -22.56 -11.45
N ALA A 2 -2.77 -22.33 -12.43
CA ALA A 2 -1.33 -22.48 -12.25
C ALA A 2 -0.84 -21.40 -11.27
N VAL A 3 -0.15 -21.81 -10.21
CA VAL A 3 0.55 -20.90 -9.31
C VAL A 3 1.74 -20.38 -10.11
N ILE A 4 1.63 -19.14 -10.61
CA ILE A 4 2.80 -18.46 -11.17
C ILE A 4 3.63 -18.03 -9.96
N GLU A 5 4.71 -18.76 -9.69
CA GLU A 5 5.64 -18.46 -8.62
C GLU A 5 6.32 -17.10 -8.86
N ALA A 6 6.59 -16.37 -7.78
CA ALA A 6 7.39 -15.15 -7.87
C ALA A 6 8.80 -15.50 -8.36
N PRO A 7 9.50 -14.58 -9.05
CA PRO A 7 10.94 -14.73 -9.30
C PRO A 7 11.67 -15.13 -8.00
N PRO A 8 12.70 -16.01 -8.06
CA PRO A 8 13.41 -16.53 -6.87
C PRO A 8 13.86 -15.44 -5.88
N LEU A 9 14.09 -14.23 -6.40
CA LEU A 9 14.42 -13.03 -5.65
C LEU A 9 13.37 -12.69 -4.58
N TYR A 10 12.08 -12.64 -4.92
CA TYR A 10 11.04 -12.15 -4.01
C TYR A 10 10.62 -13.19 -2.98
N SER A 11 10.63 -14.47 -3.34
CA SER A 11 10.38 -15.55 -2.37
C SER A 11 11.53 -15.64 -1.35
N GLY A 12 12.78 -15.55 -1.82
CA GLY A 12 13.96 -15.48 -0.94
C GLY A 12 13.94 -14.25 -0.03
N LEU A 13 13.59 -13.08 -0.58
CA LEU A 13 13.46 -11.83 0.18
C LEU A 13 12.35 -11.91 1.24
N GLY A 14 11.20 -12.47 0.91
CA GLY A 14 10.10 -12.66 1.86
C GLY A 14 10.48 -13.57 3.03
N ALA A 15 11.15 -14.69 2.76
CA ALA A 15 11.64 -15.59 3.80
C ALA A 15 12.76 -14.96 4.65
N LEU A 16 13.61 -14.12 4.05
CA LEU A 16 14.59 -13.34 4.80
C LEU A 16 13.90 -12.35 5.73
N TYR A 17 12.91 -11.62 5.23
CA TYR A 17 12.17 -10.65 6.01
C TYR A 17 11.45 -11.30 7.20
N GLU A 18 10.82 -12.46 6.98
CA GLU A 18 10.21 -13.25 8.06
C GLU A 18 11.22 -13.59 9.16
N ARG A 19 12.40 -14.11 8.82
CA ARG A 19 13.43 -14.44 9.80
C ARG A 19 13.88 -13.24 10.62
N GLU A 20 14.00 -12.06 9.99
CA GLU A 20 14.37 -10.84 10.69
C GLU A 20 13.24 -10.36 11.61
N LEU A 21 11.97 -10.49 11.21
CA LEU A 21 10.83 -10.19 12.10
C LEU A 21 10.79 -11.12 13.31
N ASP A 22 11.11 -12.40 13.13
CA ASP A 22 11.19 -13.38 14.22
C ASP A 22 12.39 -13.09 15.15
N ALA A 23 13.56 -12.80 14.59
CA ALA A 23 14.77 -12.49 15.36
C ALA A 23 14.65 -11.22 16.23
N HIS A 24 13.69 -10.35 15.90
CA HIS A 24 13.41 -9.12 16.62
C HIS A 24 12.09 -9.18 17.42
N ASP A 25 11.48 -10.35 17.59
CA ASP A 25 10.26 -10.55 18.40
C ASP A 25 9.10 -9.62 17.98
N VAL A 26 8.89 -9.45 16.67
CA VAL A 26 7.75 -8.70 16.13
C VAL A 26 6.44 -9.48 16.29
N GLY A 27 6.50 -10.81 16.33
CA GLY A 27 5.34 -11.67 16.57
C GLY A 27 4.32 -11.70 15.42
N ALA A 28 4.78 -11.55 14.18
CA ALA A 28 3.94 -11.73 13.00
C ALA A 28 3.54 -13.20 12.86
N VAL A 29 2.26 -13.47 12.63
CA VAL A 29 1.75 -14.84 12.36
C VAL A 29 1.47 -15.08 10.89
N MET A 30 1.40 -14.01 10.09
CA MET A 30 1.31 -14.09 8.65
C MET A 30 1.88 -12.82 8.03
N LEU A 31 2.59 -12.99 6.93
CA LEU A 31 3.10 -11.92 6.10
C LEU A 31 2.45 -12.00 4.73
N THR A 32 1.98 -10.86 4.24
CA THR A 32 1.49 -10.73 2.87
C THR A 32 2.17 -9.54 2.21
N HIS A 33 2.07 -9.45 0.89
CA HIS A 33 2.44 -8.25 0.18
C HIS A 33 1.34 -7.82 -0.79
N LYS A 34 1.32 -6.53 -1.09
CA LYS A 34 0.49 -6.01 -2.16
C LYS A 34 1.10 -6.34 -3.53
N TRP A 35 0.16 -6.58 -4.43
CA TRP A 35 0.24 -7.10 -5.78
C TRP A 35 0.49 -8.60 -5.89
N GLN A 36 0.06 -9.17 -7.02
CA GLN A 36 0.28 -10.58 -7.33
C GLN A 36 1.75 -10.83 -7.67
N PRO A 37 2.28 -12.07 -7.56
CA PRO A 37 3.66 -12.37 -7.96
C PRO A 37 4.01 -11.91 -9.38
N ALA A 38 3.07 -12.07 -10.33
CA ALA A 38 3.23 -11.62 -11.71
C ALA A 38 3.36 -10.09 -11.89
N ASP A 39 3.01 -9.31 -10.85
CA ASP A 39 3.11 -7.85 -10.85
C ASP A 39 4.40 -7.32 -10.17
N LEU A 40 5.22 -8.23 -9.62
CA LEU A 40 6.51 -7.94 -9.00
C LEU A 40 7.64 -8.21 -10.00
N LEU A 41 8.09 -7.14 -10.64
CA LEU A 41 9.10 -7.20 -11.68
C LEU A 41 10.46 -6.85 -11.13
N ALA A 42 11.30 -7.88 -11.01
CA ALA A 42 12.69 -7.72 -10.59
C ALA A 42 13.49 -6.93 -11.66
N PRO A 43 14.50 -6.16 -11.25
CA PRO A 43 14.86 -5.78 -9.88
C PRO A 43 14.13 -4.49 -9.42
N HIS A 44 13.07 -4.07 -10.11
CA HIS A 44 12.53 -2.72 -10.01
C HIS A 44 11.33 -2.57 -9.08
N SER A 45 10.53 -3.62 -8.87
CA SER A 45 9.38 -3.56 -7.95
C SER A 45 9.84 -3.77 -6.51
N ASP A 46 9.38 -2.90 -5.63
CA ASP A 46 9.43 -3.11 -4.19
C ASP A 46 8.33 -4.06 -3.73
N ILE A 47 8.50 -4.61 -2.53
CA ILE A 47 7.52 -5.45 -1.86
C ILE A 47 6.77 -4.65 -0.81
N ASP A 48 5.51 -4.34 -1.11
CA ASP A 48 4.60 -3.62 -0.22
C ASP A 48 4.05 -4.57 0.88
N VAL A 49 4.83 -4.82 1.93
CA VAL A 49 4.47 -5.79 2.98
C VAL A 49 3.24 -5.35 3.80
N ARG A 50 2.46 -6.32 4.27
CA ARG A 50 1.43 -6.20 5.31
C ARG A 50 1.71 -7.24 6.39
N VAL A 51 1.56 -6.85 7.65
CA VAL A 51 1.79 -7.73 8.79
C VAL A 51 0.46 -8.11 9.42
N LEU A 52 0.27 -9.40 9.68
CA LEU A 52 -0.85 -9.92 10.46
C LEU A 52 -0.34 -10.39 11.81
N LEU A 53 -0.95 -9.87 12.86
CA LEU A 53 -0.66 -10.19 14.25
C LEU A 53 -1.77 -11.07 14.84
N PRO A 54 -1.46 -11.96 15.80
CA PRO A 54 -2.49 -12.77 16.45
C PRO A 54 -3.48 -11.89 17.23
N GLN A 55 -2.97 -10.82 17.85
CA GLN A 55 -3.70 -9.83 18.61
C GLN A 55 -2.95 -8.49 18.58
N ALA A 56 -3.59 -7.41 19.00
CA ALA A 56 -2.91 -6.13 19.17
C ALA A 56 -1.80 -6.24 20.24
N PRO A 57 -0.59 -5.70 20.01
CA PRO A 57 0.43 -5.59 21.04
C PRO A 57 -0.06 -4.73 22.21
N ALA A 58 0.44 -5.03 23.41
CA ALA A 58 0.18 -4.19 24.59
C ALA A 58 0.81 -2.79 24.46
N ASP A 59 1.90 -2.69 23.69
CA ASP A 59 2.56 -1.42 23.39
C ASP A 59 2.97 -1.35 21.91
N TRP A 60 2.20 -0.58 21.14
CA TRP A 60 2.50 -0.32 19.73
C TRP A 60 3.81 0.41 19.51
N GLU A 61 4.26 1.28 20.44
CA GLU A 61 5.50 2.02 20.28
C GLU A 61 6.69 1.07 20.36
N GLU A 62 6.73 0.20 21.38
CA GLU A 62 7.76 -0.82 21.52
C GLU A 62 7.77 -1.79 20.33
N TRP A 63 6.58 -2.26 19.91
CA TRP A 63 6.44 -3.11 18.74
C TRP A 63 6.99 -2.47 17.46
N ASN A 64 6.78 -1.17 17.27
CA ASN A 64 7.32 -0.44 16.12
C ASN A 64 8.85 -0.29 16.17
N HIS A 65 9.46 -0.15 17.34
CA HIS A 65 10.93 -0.14 17.45
C HIS A 65 11.52 -1.47 16.99
N ARG A 66 10.90 -2.59 17.39
CA ARG A 66 11.29 -3.94 16.94
C ARG A 66 11.10 -4.10 15.43
N LEU A 67 9.97 -3.65 14.89
CA LEU A 67 9.71 -3.68 13.46
C LEU A 67 10.72 -2.84 12.66
N ALA A 68 11.07 -1.64 13.15
CA ALA A 68 12.09 -0.80 12.52
C ALA A 68 13.46 -1.49 12.51
N ALA A 69 13.86 -2.10 13.64
CA ALA A 69 15.12 -2.82 13.75
C ALA A 69 15.20 -4.00 12.76
N ALA A 70 14.14 -4.83 12.69
CA ALA A 70 14.04 -5.94 11.76
C ALA A 70 14.11 -5.47 10.29
N HIS A 71 13.43 -4.36 9.97
CA HIS A 71 13.44 -3.82 8.62
C HIS A 71 14.82 -3.27 8.24
N THR A 72 15.44 -2.48 9.11
CA THR A 72 16.81 -1.96 8.94
C THR A 72 17.82 -3.10 8.78
N ALA A 73 17.71 -4.16 9.57
CA ALA A 73 18.54 -5.35 9.44
C ALA A 73 18.38 -6.01 8.06
N SER A 74 17.13 -6.20 7.61
CA SER A 74 16.80 -6.80 6.31
C SER A 74 17.36 -6.00 5.13
N VAL A 75 17.17 -4.67 5.14
CA VAL A 75 17.69 -3.75 4.11
C VAL A 75 19.22 -3.71 4.13
N GLY A 76 19.84 -3.80 5.30
CA GLY A 76 21.29 -3.77 5.46
C GLY A 76 22.03 -5.01 4.96
N ARG A 77 21.34 -6.11 4.65
CA ARG A 77 21.97 -7.37 4.20
C ARG A 77 22.61 -7.26 2.81
N GLU A 78 21.90 -6.65 1.86
CA GLU A 78 22.35 -6.55 0.47
C GLU A 78 21.97 -5.21 -0.15
N VAL A 79 22.82 -4.70 -1.05
CA VAL A 79 22.60 -3.41 -1.72
C VAL A 79 21.34 -3.40 -2.57
N SER A 80 20.96 -4.54 -3.16
CA SER A 80 19.72 -4.73 -3.92
C SER A 80 18.46 -4.54 -3.06
N HIS A 81 18.52 -4.86 -1.77
CA HIS A 81 17.37 -4.79 -0.86
C HIS A 81 16.91 -3.34 -0.62
N ARG A 82 17.77 -2.35 -0.82
CA ARG A 82 17.42 -0.92 -0.66
C ARG A 82 16.25 -0.51 -1.56
N ARG A 83 16.19 -1.07 -2.77
CA ARG A 83 15.05 -0.86 -3.68
C ARG A 83 13.90 -1.79 -3.36
N LEU A 84 14.18 -3.08 -3.11
CA LEU A 84 13.15 -4.10 -2.98
C LEU A 84 12.36 -3.97 -1.67
N LEU A 85 12.99 -3.53 -0.59
CA LEU A 85 12.43 -3.23 0.72
C LEU A 85 12.46 -1.71 0.99
N GLU A 86 12.10 -0.90 0.00
CA GLU A 86 12.15 0.56 0.10
C GLU A 86 11.35 1.12 1.30
N HIS A 87 10.28 0.42 1.68
CA HIS A 87 9.39 0.80 2.75
C HIS A 87 9.22 -0.32 3.79
N PRO A 88 9.19 0.02 5.09
CA PRO A 88 8.62 -0.88 6.09
C PRO A 88 7.15 -1.17 5.77
N PRO A 89 6.54 -2.19 6.42
CA PRO A 89 5.18 -2.61 6.12
C PRO A 89 4.19 -1.45 6.07
N GLY A 90 3.28 -1.50 5.11
CA GLY A 90 2.30 -0.43 4.88
C GLY A 90 1.13 -0.46 5.86
N PHE A 91 0.82 -1.63 6.41
CA PHE A 91 -0.26 -1.84 7.37
C PHE A 91 0.08 -2.98 8.33
N ALA A 92 -0.47 -2.91 9.54
CA ALA A 92 -0.55 -4.01 10.48
C ALA A 92 -2.01 -4.26 10.90
N PHE A 93 -2.48 -5.49 10.72
CA PHE A 93 -3.83 -5.92 11.11
C PHE A 93 -3.77 -7.09 12.08
N THR A 94 -4.84 -7.32 12.83
CA THR A 94 -4.99 -8.55 13.60
C THR A 94 -5.70 -9.62 12.78
N VAL A 95 -5.50 -10.89 13.13
CA VAL A 95 -6.25 -12.02 12.54
C VAL A 95 -7.76 -11.83 12.73
N ALA A 96 -8.19 -11.34 13.89
CA ALA A 96 -9.58 -11.06 14.19
C ALA A 96 -10.20 -9.99 13.26
N GLU A 97 -9.44 -8.94 12.89
CA GLU A 97 -9.90 -7.92 11.94
C GLU A 97 -10.08 -8.49 10.53
N ALA A 98 -9.15 -9.35 10.09
CA ALA A 98 -9.26 -10.03 8.80
C ALA A 98 -10.43 -11.03 8.77
N ASP A 99 -10.61 -11.80 9.84
CA ASP A 99 -11.72 -12.75 9.98
C ASP A 99 -13.09 -12.08 10.09
N GLY A 100 -13.14 -10.95 10.80
CA GLY A 100 -14.32 -10.11 11.00
C GLY A 100 -14.69 -9.25 9.78
N ARG A 101 -13.97 -9.36 8.66
CA ARG A 101 -14.19 -8.60 7.42
C ARG A 101 -14.04 -7.08 7.58
N LEU A 102 -13.18 -6.65 8.51
CA LEU A 102 -12.93 -5.23 8.75
C LEU A 102 -11.80 -4.67 7.87
N VAL A 103 -10.98 -5.55 7.28
CA VAL A 103 -10.04 -5.17 6.23
C VAL A 103 -10.80 -4.97 4.92
N SER A 104 -10.60 -3.82 4.29
CA SER A 104 -11.23 -3.45 3.03
C SER A 104 -11.04 -4.54 1.97
N ALA A 105 -12.16 -5.05 1.44
CA ALA A 105 -12.17 -6.08 0.39
C ALA A 105 -11.33 -5.74 -0.85
N PRO A 106 -11.39 -4.51 -1.44
CA PRO A 106 -10.55 -4.17 -2.59
C PRO A 106 -9.05 -4.12 -2.28
N GLU A 107 -8.65 -3.80 -1.03
CA GLU A 107 -7.24 -3.91 -0.62
C GLU A 107 -6.84 -5.38 -0.49
N LEU A 108 -7.61 -6.18 0.25
CA LEU A 108 -7.30 -7.60 0.51
C LEU A 108 -7.25 -8.42 -0.78
N ALA A 109 -8.11 -8.12 -1.75
CA ALA A 109 -8.14 -8.80 -3.05
C ALA A 109 -6.80 -8.70 -3.83
N THR A 110 -5.99 -7.68 -3.54
CA THR A 110 -4.68 -7.46 -4.17
C THR A 110 -3.52 -8.20 -3.50
N TRP A 111 -3.76 -8.80 -2.34
CA TRP A 111 -2.69 -9.41 -1.55
C TRP A 111 -2.22 -10.75 -2.14
N SER A 112 -0.99 -11.08 -1.76
CA SER A 112 -0.33 -12.36 -1.98
C SER A 112 0.37 -12.80 -0.70
N LEU A 113 0.39 -14.10 -0.45
CA LEU A 113 0.99 -14.67 0.76
C LEU A 113 2.51 -14.71 0.63
N ILE A 114 3.22 -14.23 1.66
CA ILE A 114 4.66 -14.49 1.86
C ILE A 114 4.81 -15.73 2.74
N SER A 115 4.21 -15.70 3.92
CA SER A 115 4.31 -16.76 4.91
C SER A 115 3.08 -16.81 5.84
N GLY A 116 2.88 -17.94 6.52
CA GLY A 116 1.73 -18.18 7.41
C GLY A 116 0.67 -19.13 6.81
N SER A 117 -0.55 -19.09 7.37
CA SER A 117 -1.64 -20.00 7.00
C SER A 117 -2.23 -19.71 5.62
N ALA A 118 -1.85 -20.51 4.61
CA ALA A 118 -2.44 -20.43 3.27
C ALA A 118 -3.95 -20.66 3.26
N ARG A 119 -4.47 -21.50 4.16
CA ARG A 119 -5.91 -21.76 4.30
C ARG A 119 -6.66 -20.50 4.72
N ASP A 120 -6.19 -19.81 5.75
CA ASP A 120 -6.86 -18.60 6.25
C ASP A 120 -6.74 -17.46 5.24
N PHE A 121 -5.57 -17.31 4.62
CA PHE A 121 -5.37 -16.32 3.57
C PHE A 121 -6.32 -16.53 2.38
N GLN A 122 -6.44 -17.77 1.88
CA GLN A 122 -7.38 -18.07 0.79
C GLN A 122 -8.83 -17.85 1.21
N ARG A 123 -9.21 -18.19 2.45
CA ARG A 123 -10.55 -17.88 2.99
C ARG A 123 -10.83 -16.38 2.93
N TRP A 124 -9.90 -15.53 3.38
CA TRP A 124 -10.07 -14.08 3.32
C TRP A 124 -10.14 -13.56 1.89
N LYS A 125 -9.23 -14.01 1.02
CA LYS A 125 -9.17 -13.60 -0.38
C LYS A 125 -10.45 -13.97 -1.14
N SER A 126 -10.94 -15.20 -0.98
CA SER A 126 -12.21 -15.63 -1.58
C SER A 126 -13.39 -14.80 -1.06
N ARG A 127 -13.45 -14.51 0.24
CA ARG A 127 -14.51 -13.64 0.80
C ARG A 127 -14.46 -12.23 0.20
N ALA A 128 -13.27 -11.64 0.11
CA ALA A 128 -13.10 -10.31 -0.49
C ALA A 128 -13.48 -10.29 -1.98
N GLN A 129 -13.15 -11.34 -2.73
CA GLN A 129 -13.51 -11.46 -4.15
C GLN A 129 -15.02 -11.67 -4.38
N MET A 130 -15.68 -12.43 -3.50
CA MET A 130 -17.12 -12.74 -3.61
C MET A 130 -18.04 -11.69 -2.97
N ALA A 131 -17.51 -10.77 -2.17
CA ALA A 131 -18.30 -9.70 -1.58
C ALA A 131 -18.97 -8.86 -2.67
N PRO A 132 -20.21 -8.38 -2.50
CA PRO A 132 -20.81 -7.45 -3.44
C PRO A 132 -19.94 -6.21 -3.62
N TRP A 133 -19.97 -5.62 -4.82
CA TRP A 133 -19.35 -4.31 -5.06
C TRP A 133 -20.08 -3.24 -4.25
N CYS A 134 -19.33 -2.43 -3.50
CA CYS A 134 -19.88 -1.36 -2.68
C CYS A 134 -19.11 -0.05 -2.84
N GLU A 135 -19.45 0.95 -2.04
CA GLU A 135 -18.85 2.28 -2.11
C GLU A 135 -17.40 2.33 -1.62
N VAL A 136 -17.01 1.40 -0.74
CA VAL A 136 -15.61 1.25 -0.34
C VAL A 136 -14.74 0.86 -1.55
N ASP A 137 -15.27 0.05 -2.47
CA ASP A 137 -14.60 -0.25 -3.74
C ASP A 137 -14.45 0.99 -4.60
N GLU A 138 -15.56 1.71 -4.84
CA GLU A 138 -15.55 2.96 -5.61
C GLU A 138 -14.50 3.93 -5.05
N ARG A 139 -14.50 4.15 -3.73
CA ARG A 139 -13.55 5.04 -3.05
C ARG A 139 -12.11 4.57 -3.20
N PHE A 140 -11.85 3.28 -3.03
CA PHE A 140 -10.52 2.71 -3.17
C PHE A 140 -9.95 2.90 -4.59
N TYR A 141 -10.70 2.47 -5.61
CA TYR A 141 -10.23 2.54 -7.00
C TYR A 141 -10.18 3.98 -7.52
N ARG A 142 -11.15 4.83 -7.16
CA ARG A 142 -11.08 6.26 -7.50
C ARG A 142 -9.95 6.96 -6.77
N GLY A 143 -9.64 6.59 -5.53
CA GLY A 143 -8.48 7.09 -4.80
C GLY A 143 -7.16 6.80 -5.52
N ILE A 144 -7.01 5.59 -6.11
CA ILE A 144 -5.86 5.23 -6.95
C ILE A 144 -5.75 6.16 -8.17
N LEU A 145 -6.85 6.41 -8.86
CA LEU A 145 -6.91 7.28 -10.04
C LEU A 145 -6.63 8.75 -9.67
N GLN A 146 -7.31 9.27 -8.65
CA GLN A 146 -7.13 10.65 -8.18
C GLN A 146 -5.68 10.91 -7.78
N GLY A 147 -5.06 9.97 -7.06
CA GLY A 147 -3.68 10.07 -6.61
C GLY A 147 -2.62 10.07 -7.72
N ARG A 148 -2.96 9.68 -8.96
CA ARG A 148 -2.04 9.61 -10.11
C ARG A 148 -2.40 10.57 -11.25
N LEU A 149 -3.69 10.73 -11.53
CA LEU A 149 -4.21 11.58 -12.60
C LEU A 149 -4.49 13.01 -12.10
N GLY A 150 -5.10 13.15 -10.92
CA GLY A 150 -5.44 14.45 -10.33
C GLY A 150 -4.24 15.33 -9.97
N GLY A 151 -3.02 14.75 -9.98
CA GLY A 151 -1.75 15.44 -9.77
C GLY A 151 -0.83 15.49 -10.99
N ARG A 152 -1.29 15.10 -12.19
CA ARG A 152 -0.50 14.95 -13.44
C ARG A 152 0.86 14.30 -13.20
N TYR A 153 0.87 12.97 -13.06
CA TYR A 153 2.07 12.15 -12.87
C TYR A 153 3.30 12.69 -13.61
N GLN A 154 4.41 12.84 -12.87
CA GLN A 154 5.68 13.31 -13.38
C GLN A 154 6.73 12.24 -13.12
N LEU A 155 7.32 11.70 -14.19
CA LEU A 155 8.36 10.68 -14.08
C LEU A 155 9.56 11.13 -13.23
N ALA A 156 9.87 12.44 -13.22
CA ALA A 156 10.94 13.00 -12.40
C ALA A 156 10.67 12.94 -10.89
N ALA A 157 9.42 12.72 -10.46
CA ALA A 157 9.04 12.57 -9.06
C ALA A 157 9.23 11.14 -8.54
N ASP A 158 9.51 10.17 -9.41
CA ASP A 158 9.96 8.84 -9.01
C ASP A 158 11.45 8.88 -8.73
N SER A 159 11.80 8.66 -7.45
CA SER A 159 13.19 8.65 -7.02
C SER A 159 13.93 7.48 -7.65
N THR A 160 15.18 7.76 -8.04
CA THR A 160 16.16 6.77 -8.50
C THR A 160 17.25 6.54 -7.45
N ASP A 161 17.13 7.11 -6.25
CA ASP A 161 18.23 7.23 -5.29
C ASP A 161 18.67 5.86 -4.74
N ASN A 162 17.74 4.91 -4.61
CA ASN A 162 18.01 3.54 -4.18
C ASN A 162 18.13 2.55 -5.35
N VAL A 163 18.19 3.02 -6.59
CA VAL A 163 18.29 2.17 -7.79
C VAL A 163 19.76 1.98 -8.13
N VAL A 164 20.22 0.73 -8.08
CA VAL A 164 21.64 0.38 -8.16
C VAL A 164 22.08 0.16 -9.62
N GLU A 165 21.16 -0.23 -10.51
CA GLU A 165 21.45 -0.58 -11.90
C GLU A 165 20.29 -0.21 -12.85
N ASP A 166 20.61 -0.01 -14.15
CA ASP A 166 19.71 0.35 -15.26
C ASP A 166 18.59 1.35 -14.90
N ILE A 167 18.99 2.60 -14.61
CA ILE A 167 18.06 3.71 -14.36
C ILE A 167 17.08 3.91 -15.52
N THR A 168 17.48 3.57 -16.75
CA THR A 168 16.61 3.72 -17.93
C THR A 168 15.51 2.67 -17.91
N ALA A 169 15.81 1.41 -17.59
CA ALA A 169 14.82 0.36 -17.35
C ALA A 169 13.92 0.70 -16.18
N TYR A 170 14.48 1.15 -15.07
CA TYR A 170 13.68 1.57 -13.92
C TYR A 170 12.69 2.70 -14.30
N ARG A 171 13.13 3.70 -15.07
CA ARG A 171 12.23 4.75 -15.57
C ARG A 171 11.12 4.21 -16.48
N ARG A 172 11.39 3.20 -17.32
CA ARG A 172 10.34 2.52 -18.09
C ARG A 172 9.38 1.78 -17.16
N HIS A 173 9.91 1.11 -16.14
CA HIS A 173 9.15 0.44 -15.09
C HIS A 173 8.22 1.42 -14.35
N CYS A 174 8.70 2.60 -13.94
CA CYS A 174 7.84 3.60 -13.30
C CYS A 174 6.65 3.99 -14.20
N VAL A 175 6.88 4.24 -15.49
CA VAL A 175 5.80 4.58 -16.41
C VAL A 175 4.81 3.42 -16.57
N ALA A 176 5.29 2.21 -16.83
CA ALA A 176 4.45 1.05 -17.11
C ALA A 176 3.73 0.55 -15.85
N TRP A 177 4.44 0.39 -14.73
CA TRP A 177 4.01 -0.37 -13.56
C TRP A 177 3.73 0.44 -12.31
N HIS A 178 4.21 1.69 -12.20
CA HIS A 178 3.84 2.61 -11.11
C HIS A 178 2.76 3.61 -11.53
N TYR A 179 2.75 4.01 -12.81
CA TYR A 179 1.78 4.95 -13.34
C TYR A 179 0.64 4.27 -14.09
N LEU A 180 0.92 3.64 -15.25
CA LEU A 180 -0.14 3.14 -16.12
C LEU A 180 -0.88 1.95 -15.53
N ALA A 181 -0.20 0.85 -15.21
CA ALA A 181 -0.86 -0.39 -14.82
C ALA A 181 -1.73 -0.24 -13.56
N PRO A 182 -1.34 0.54 -12.51
CA PRO A 182 -2.25 0.84 -11.40
C PRO A 182 -3.48 1.65 -11.80
N CYS A 183 -3.36 2.60 -12.72
CA CYS A 183 -4.50 3.35 -13.25
C CYS A 183 -5.41 2.47 -14.10
N TRP A 184 -4.84 1.63 -14.96
CA TRP A 184 -5.60 0.66 -15.76
C TRP A 184 -6.33 -0.34 -14.88
N PHE A 185 -5.66 -0.84 -13.84
CA PHE A 185 -6.23 -1.70 -12.81
C PHE A 185 -7.46 -1.07 -12.14
N ALA A 186 -7.34 0.19 -11.71
CA ALA A 186 -8.47 0.89 -11.10
C ALA A 186 -9.59 1.18 -12.10
N ALA A 187 -9.25 1.58 -13.33
CA ALA A 187 -10.23 1.83 -14.40
C ALA A 187 -11.00 0.54 -14.76
N ALA A 188 -10.29 -0.59 -14.89
CA ALA A 188 -10.88 -1.90 -15.16
C ALA A 188 -11.87 -2.30 -14.06
N ALA A 189 -11.46 -2.16 -12.79
CA ALA A 189 -12.30 -2.51 -11.65
C ALA A 189 -13.57 -1.65 -11.61
N LEU A 190 -13.45 -0.34 -11.82
CA LEU A 190 -14.60 0.59 -11.85
C LEU A 190 -15.53 0.32 -13.05
N ALA A 191 -14.97 0.09 -14.24
CA ALA A 191 -15.74 -0.13 -15.45
C ALA A 191 -16.53 -1.44 -15.41
N THR A 192 -15.97 -2.48 -14.78
CA THR A 192 -16.58 -3.81 -14.69
C THR A 192 -17.35 -4.04 -13.40
N ARG A 193 -17.17 -3.18 -12.39
CA ARG A 193 -17.61 -3.39 -11.00
C ARG A 193 -17.15 -4.74 -10.45
N THR A 194 -15.94 -5.16 -10.80
CA THR A 194 -15.31 -6.38 -10.31
C THR A 194 -13.94 -6.09 -9.71
N ARG A 195 -13.59 -6.78 -8.62
CA ARG A 195 -12.27 -6.65 -8.02
C ARG A 195 -11.26 -7.47 -8.83
N CYS A 196 -10.42 -6.78 -9.60
CA CYS A 196 -9.30 -7.43 -10.27
C CYS A 196 -8.26 -7.90 -9.22
N PRO A 197 -7.62 -9.07 -9.42
CA PRO A 197 -6.62 -9.57 -8.47
C PRO A 197 -5.28 -8.80 -8.54
N GLY A 198 -4.98 -8.13 -9.66
CA GLY A 198 -3.71 -7.44 -9.87
C GLY A 198 -3.61 -6.66 -11.18
N LYS A 199 -2.48 -5.99 -11.38
CA LYS A 199 -2.21 -5.06 -12.50
C LYS A 199 -2.14 -5.81 -13.85
N THR A 200 -1.40 -6.92 -13.89
CA THR A 200 -1.27 -7.81 -15.06
C THR A 200 -2.60 -8.42 -15.45
N ALA A 201 -3.39 -8.87 -14.46
CA ALA A 201 -4.70 -9.43 -14.71
C ALA A 201 -5.64 -8.40 -15.33
N ALA A 202 -5.63 -7.16 -14.84
CA ALA A 202 -6.44 -6.08 -15.41
C ALA A 202 -6.08 -5.75 -16.86
N LEU A 203 -4.78 -5.64 -17.19
CA LEU A 203 -4.31 -5.45 -18.58
C LEU A 203 -4.65 -6.64 -19.49
N THR A 204 -4.74 -7.85 -18.92
CA THR A 204 -5.10 -9.06 -19.67
C THR A 204 -6.60 -9.16 -19.94
N GLN A 205 -7.41 -8.87 -18.92
CA GLN A 205 -8.84 -9.18 -18.92
C GLN A 205 -9.72 -8.02 -19.40
N TRP A 206 -9.27 -6.76 -19.22
CA TRP A 206 -10.04 -5.59 -19.60
C TRP A 206 -9.33 -4.81 -20.70
N ARG A 207 -9.73 -5.10 -21.95
CA ARG A 207 -9.23 -4.48 -23.17
C ARG A 207 -10.43 -3.93 -23.98
N PRO A 208 -10.93 -2.74 -23.63
CA PRO A 208 -12.04 -2.16 -24.36
C PRO A 208 -11.62 -1.82 -25.80
N ASP A 209 -12.58 -1.86 -26.73
CA ASP A 209 -12.34 -1.68 -28.17
C ASP A 209 -11.37 -0.55 -28.50
N GLY A 210 -10.33 -0.90 -29.26
CA GLY A 210 -9.29 0.02 -29.71
C GLY A 210 -8.12 0.18 -28.74
N LEU A 211 -8.12 -0.50 -27.58
CA LEU A 211 -7.04 -0.40 -26.60
C LEU A 211 -6.15 -1.65 -26.48
N ASP A 212 -6.41 -2.72 -27.24
CA ASP A 212 -5.64 -3.98 -27.20
C ASP A 212 -4.13 -3.75 -27.40
N GLY A 213 -3.78 -2.98 -28.43
CA GLY A 213 -2.37 -2.68 -28.73
C GLY A 213 -1.65 -1.90 -27.62
N TYR A 214 -2.38 -1.11 -26.82
CA TYR A 214 -1.80 -0.48 -25.62
C TYR A 214 -1.62 -1.48 -24.50
N ALA A 215 -2.63 -2.31 -24.21
CA ALA A 215 -2.52 -3.33 -23.19
C ALA A 215 -1.36 -4.30 -23.47
N GLU A 216 -1.23 -4.77 -24.71
CA GLU A 216 -0.12 -5.63 -25.16
C GLU A 216 1.24 -4.95 -25.06
N LEU A 217 1.32 -3.66 -25.45
CA LEU A 217 2.54 -2.88 -25.30
C LEU A 217 3.03 -2.86 -23.85
N PHE A 218 2.14 -2.59 -22.89
CA PHE A 218 2.52 -2.46 -21.49
C PHE A 218 2.72 -3.81 -20.79
N LEU A 219 2.00 -4.85 -21.20
CA LEU A 219 2.30 -6.23 -20.81
C LEU A 219 3.69 -6.65 -21.30
N GLY A 220 4.05 -6.30 -22.54
CA GLY A 220 5.39 -6.56 -23.09
C GLY A 220 6.52 -5.83 -22.36
N HIS A 221 6.23 -4.86 -21.49
CA HIS A 221 7.20 -4.22 -20.61
C HIS A 221 7.38 -4.95 -19.26
N ALA A 222 6.56 -5.96 -18.95
CA ALA A 222 6.85 -6.93 -17.88
C ALA A 222 7.78 -8.06 -18.33
N GLU A 223 7.80 -8.34 -19.63
CA GLU A 223 8.62 -9.40 -20.19
C GLU A 223 9.97 -8.82 -20.66
N ASP A 224 11.08 -9.25 -20.06
CA ASP A 224 12.42 -8.96 -20.58
C ASP A 224 12.58 -9.66 -21.95
N ARG A 225 12.12 -9.01 -23.02
CA ARG A 225 12.29 -9.49 -24.40
C ARG A 225 13.61 -8.95 -24.96
N PRO A 226 14.63 -9.80 -25.21
CA PRO A 226 15.94 -9.35 -25.69
C PRO A 226 15.89 -8.69 -27.08
N ASP A 227 14.89 -9.04 -27.90
CA ASP A 227 14.80 -8.61 -29.30
C ASP A 227 14.00 -7.32 -29.53
N ALA A 228 13.37 -6.77 -28.49
CA ALA A 228 12.59 -5.54 -28.61
C ALA A 228 13.48 -4.31 -28.35
N ARG A 229 13.66 -3.45 -29.37
CA ARG A 229 14.34 -2.16 -29.17
C ARG A 229 13.61 -1.37 -28.07
N PRO A 230 14.26 -1.08 -26.91
CA PRO A 230 13.58 -0.45 -25.79
C PRO A 230 13.11 0.95 -26.18
N ARG A 231 11.82 1.22 -26.03
CA ARG A 231 11.28 2.57 -26.26
C ARG A 231 11.78 3.52 -25.19
N SER A 232 12.01 4.79 -25.57
CA SER A 232 12.44 5.79 -24.59
C SER A 232 11.34 6.02 -23.52
N PRO A 233 11.70 6.24 -22.23
CA PRO A 233 10.71 6.50 -21.18
C PRO A 233 9.76 7.65 -21.50
N ARG A 234 10.24 8.69 -22.19
CA ARG A 234 9.41 9.82 -22.63
C ARG A 234 8.36 9.43 -23.66
N HIS A 235 8.72 8.59 -24.63
CA HIS A 235 7.76 8.08 -25.60
C HIS A 235 6.72 7.21 -24.88
N LEU A 236 7.18 6.30 -24.02
CA LEU A 236 6.29 5.43 -23.24
C LEU A 236 5.31 6.23 -22.37
N LEU A 237 5.76 7.31 -21.75
CA LEU A 237 4.91 8.17 -20.92
C LEU A 237 3.82 8.87 -21.75
N ARG A 238 4.16 9.38 -22.94
CA ARG A 238 3.14 9.96 -23.85
C ARG A 238 2.11 8.91 -24.24
N THR A 239 2.55 7.70 -24.59
CA THR A 239 1.66 6.59 -24.90
C THR A 239 0.78 6.22 -23.71
N ALA A 240 1.34 6.21 -22.50
CA ALA A 240 0.59 5.95 -21.28
C ALA A 240 -0.54 6.98 -21.07
N HIS A 241 -0.24 8.28 -21.20
CA HIS A 241 -1.27 9.32 -21.11
C HIS A 241 -2.41 9.13 -22.10
N VAL A 242 -2.09 8.89 -23.38
CA VAL A 242 -3.11 8.65 -24.43
C VAL A 242 -3.98 7.45 -24.09
N SER A 243 -3.36 6.34 -23.69
CA SER A 243 -4.07 5.11 -23.37
C SER A 243 -4.95 5.24 -22.12
N LEU A 244 -4.47 5.94 -21.08
CA LEU A 244 -5.25 6.18 -19.87
C LEU A 244 -6.40 7.15 -20.12
N GLU A 245 -6.20 8.20 -20.93
CA GLU A 245 -7.29 9.10 -21.33
C GLU A 245 -8.40 8.32 -22.04
N ALA A 246 -8.03 7.44 -22.96
CA ALA A 246 -9.00 6.60 -23.66
C ALA A 246 -9.69 5.58 -22.75
N ALA A 247 -8.95 4.95 -21.82
CA ALA A 247 -9.51 4.03 -20.84
C ALA A 247 -10.46 4.74 -19.86
N MET A 248 -10.13 5.95 -19.42
CA MET A 248 -10.94 6.74 -18.51
C MET A 248 -12.30 7.12 -19.08
N ARG A 249 -12.44 7.24 -20.41
CA ARG A 249 -13.75 7.43 -21.07
C ARG A 249 -14.70 6.23 -20.92
N ARG A 250 -14.19 5.07 -20.46
CA ARG A 250 -14.96 3.86 -20.19
C ARG A 250 -15.27 3.68 -18.71
N VAL A 251 -14.76 4.57 -17.84
CA VAL A 251 -15.02 4.53 -16.41
C VAL A 251 -16.32 5.30 -16.12
N PRO A 252 -17.32 4.68 -15.47
CA PRO A 252 -18.55 5.37 -15.11
C PRO A 252 -18.30 6.55 -14.16
N ASP A 253 -19.17 7.55 -14.24
CA ASP A 253 -19.22 8.62 -13.24
C ASP A 253 -19.47 8.07 -11.83
N ALA A 254 -19.06 8.82 -10.83
CA ALA A 254 -19.28 8.42 -9.44
C ALA A 254 -20.78 8.41 -9.13
N GLY A 255 -21.27 7.30 -8.57
CA GLY A 255 -22.61 7.23 -8.00
C GLY A 255 -22.73 8.05 -6.71
N PRO A 256 -23.95 8.30 -6.22
CA PRO A 256 -24.16 8.92 -4.92
C PRO A 256 -23.51 8.10 -3.80
N VAL A 257 -22.93 8.80 -2.81
CA VAL A 257 -22.26 8.19 -1.65
C VAL A 257 -23.27 8.01 -0.51
N GLY A 258 -23.57 6.77 -0.15
CA GLY A 258 -24.32 6.35 1.02
C GLY A 258 -23.41 6.14 2.24
N GLN A 259 -23.64 6.93 3.28
CA GLN A 259 -22.97 6.74 4.57
C GLN A 259 -23.69 5.64 5.37
N GLY A 260 -22.99 4.53 5.66
CA GLY A 260 -23.49 3.43 6.49
C GLY A 260 -22.52 3.08 7.61
N GLU A 261 -23.02 2.58 8.75
CA GLU A 261 -22.21 2.26 9.94
C GLU A 261 -21.12 1.20 9.69
N GLU A 262 -21.36 0.25 8.77
CA GLU A 262 -20.38 -0.78 8.38
C GLU A 262 -19.14 -0.16 7.71
N HIS A 263 -19.30 0.96 7.01
CA HIS A 263 -18.19 1.70 6.42
C HIS A 263 -17.31 2.35 7.48
N ALA A 264 -17.89 2.89 8.55
CA ALA A 264 -17.13 3.53 9.62
C ALA A 264 -16.18 2.56 10.34
N ARG A 265 -16.60 1.30 10.55
CA ARG A 265 -15.72 0.26 11.14
C ARG A 265 -14.57 -0.11 10.21
N THR A 266 -14.86 -0.29 8.93
CA THR A 266 -13.82 -0.57 7.92
C THR A 266 -12.84 0.61 7.81
N ASP A 267 -13.34 1.84 7.75
CA ASP A 267 -12.53 3.06 7.69
C ASP A 267 -11.65 3.21 8.93
N TRP A 268 -12.16 2.88 10.12
CA TRP A 268 -11.39 2.85 11.36
C TRP A 268 -10.26 1.82 11.31
N VAL A 269 -10.57 0.57 10.93
CA VAL A 269 -9.56 -0.51 10.86
C VAL A 269 -8.51 -0.24 9.78
N MET A 270 -8.91 0.29 8.62
CA MET A 270 -7.96 0.68 7.59
C MET A 270 -7.06 1.83 8.05
N THR A 271 -7.63 2.84 8.73
CA THR A 271 -6.87 3.99 9.22
C THR A 271 -5.92 3.60 10.34
N SER A 272 -6.39 2.88 11.37
CA SER A 272 -5.55 2.36 12.45
C SER A 272 -4.50 1.38 11.93
N GLY A 273 -4.87 0.46 11.03
CA GLY A 273 -3.97 -0.47 10.35
C GLY A 273 -2.77 0.22 9.71
N MET A 274 -3.02 1.32 9.01
CA MET A 274 -1.98 2.16 8.41
C MET A 274 -1.16 2.93 9.46
N LEU A 275 -1.78 3.43 10.52
CA LEU A 275 -1.10 4.21 11.56
C LEU A 275 -0.24 3.34 12.48
N ARG A 276 -0.60 2.07 12.69
CA ARG A 276 0.11 1.09 13.53
C ARG A 276 1.56 0.85 13.15
N VAL A 277 1.96 1.16 11.91
CA VAL A 277 3.32 0.95 11.39
C VAL A 277 4.10 2.26 11.20
N ARG A 278 3.50 3.42 11.53
CA ARG A 278 4.09 4.73 11.21
C ARG A 278 5.35 5.02 12.02
N VAL A 279 5.37 4.65 13.29
CA VAL A 279 6.56 4.84 14.13
C VAL A 279 7.73 4.05 13.51
N ALA A 280 7.53 2.80 13.08
CA ALA A 280 8.58 2.02 12.44
C ALA A 280 9.09 2.65 11.13
N ARG A 281 8.16 3.13 10.29
CA ARG A 281 8.49 3.85 9.05
C ARG A 281 9.32 5.10 9.31
N TRP A 282 8.92 5.92 10.27
CA TRP A 282 9.63 7.16 10.57
C TRP A 282 10.99 6.91 11.22
N LEU A 283 11.10 5.93 12.12
CA LEU A 283 12.40 5.52 12.68
C LEU A 283 13.36 5.09 11.56
N TYR A 284 12.93 4.21 10.67
CA TYR A 284 13.73 3.78 9.51
C TYR A 284 14.11 4.95 8.59
N TYR A 285 13.19 5.87 8.29
CA TYR A 285 13.52 7.01 7.43
C TYR A 285 14.49 8.00 8.07
N LEU A 286 14.41 8.18 9.39
CA LEU A 286 15.25 9.10 10.14
C LEU A 286 16.65 8.54 10.41
N ASP A 287 16.78 7.21 10.44
CA ASP A 287 18.04 6.49 10.68
C ASP A 287 18.14 5.24 9.79
N PRO A 288 18.27 5.40 8.46
CA PRO A 288 18.35 4.26 7.55
C PRO A 288 19.76 3.66 7.52
N PRO A 289 19.93 2.40 7.06
CA PRO A 289 21.25 1.81 6.84
C PRO A 289 22.15 2.69 5.96
N PRO A 290 23.50 2.62 6.12
CA PRO A 290 24.42 3.38 5.31
C PRO A 290 24.20 3.20 3.79
N GLY A 291 24.11 4.32 3.07
CA GLY A 291 23.91 4.34 1.62
C GLY A 291 22.48 4.13 1.15
N VAL A 292 21.50 4.14 2.06
CA VAL A 292 20.06 4.18 1.74
C VAL A 292 19.59 5.64 1.75
N ALA A 293 18.90 6.06 0.70
CA ALA A 293 18.30 7.38 0.62
C ALA A 293 16.83 7.34 1.06
N THR A 294 16.44 8.18 2.01
CA THR A 294 15.07 8.23 2.56
C THR A 294 14.42 9.62 2.50
N ASP A 295 15.14 10.66 2.10
CA ASP A 295 14.62 12.04 2.07
C ASP A 295 13.35 12.20 1.21
N TYR A 296 13.28 11.50 0.08
CA TYR A 296 12.08 11.51 -0.76
C TYR A 296 10.93 10.72 -0.12
N LEU A 297 11.22 9.68 0.68
CA LEU A 297 10.23 8.93 1.45
C LEU A 297 9.62 9.81 2.53
N ILE A 298 10.46 10.57 3.25
CA ILE A 298 10.02 11.58 4.22
C ILE A 298 9.07 12.56 3.56
N ARG A 299 9.39 13.13 2.40
CA ARG A 299 8.49 14.07 1.69
C ARG A 299 7.18 13.41 1.24
N ARG A 300 7.22 12.15 0.84
CA ARG A 300 6.04 11.38 0.40
C ARG A 300 5.06 11.09 1.56
N GLU A 301 5.54 11.02 2.81
CA GLU A 301 4.66 10.81 3.99
C GLU A 301 3.53 11.85 4.10
N ALA A 302 3.73 13.10 3.65
CA ALA A 302 2.68 14.12 3.68
C ALA A 302 1.40 13.70 2.94
N LYS A 303 1.52 12.90 1.87
CA LYS A 303 0.36 12.37 1.14
C LYS A 303 -0.42 11.36 1.99
N GLU A 304 0.30 10.42 2.60
CA GLU A 304 -0.29 9.36 3.43
C GLU A 304 -0.93 9.94 4.69
N LEU A 305 -0.27 10.90 5.34
CA LEU A 305 -0.78 11.55 6.55
C LEU A 305 -1.97 12.46 6.26
N ARG A 306 -2.02 13.09 5.09
CA ARG A 306 -3.23 13.81 4.66
C ARG A 306 -4.41 12.87 4.47
N ALA A 307 -4.20 11.70 3.86
CA ALA A 307 -5.25 10.69 3.72
C ALA A 307 -5.71 10.18 5.09
N ALA A 308 -4.78 9.93 6.02
CA ALA A 308 -5.08 9.58 7.41
C ALA A 308 -5.96 10.65 8.08
N ALA A 309 -5.56 11.92 7.99
CA ALA A 309 -6.27 13.03 8.57
C ALA A 309 -7.68 13.19 7.96
N GLN A 310 -7.84 12.98 6.65
CA GLN A 310 -9.15 13.01 6.00
C GLN A 310 -10.08 11.92 6.54
N SER A 311 -9.59 10.67 6.65
CA SER A 311 -10.36 9.57 7.23
C SER A 311 -10.70 9.80 8.69
N LEU A 312 -9.75 10.29 9.50
CA LEU A 312 -9.98 10.61 10.91
C LEU A 312 -11.00 11.75 11.08
N ASN A 313 -10.95 12.80 10.25
CA ASN A 313 -11.95 13.87 10.26
C ASN A 313 -13.35 13.34 9.91
N ALA A 314 -13.46 12.44 8.93
CA ALA A 314 -14.72 11.80 8.60
C ALA A 314 -15.24 10.93 9.77
N LEU A 315 -14.35 10.20 10.44
CA LEU A 315 -14.68 9.43 11.64
C LEU A 315 -15.00 10.29 12.86
N ALA A 316 -14.60 11.57 12.88
CA ALA A 316 -14.83 12.49 13.98
C ALA A 316 -16.17 13.25 13.88
N ALA A 317 -16.90 13.12 12.77
CA ALA A 317 -17.91 14.05 12.22
C ALA A 317 -18.73 14.92 13.21
N ASP A 318 -19.16 14.40 14.37
CA ASP A 318 -19.93 15.16 15.37
C ASP A 318 -19.41 15.03 16.81
N GLU A 319 -18.31 14.31 17.05
CA GLU A 319 -17.73 14.06 18.38
C GLU A 319 -18.72 13.52 19.45
N ALA A 320 -19.87 12.98 19.02
CA ALA A 320 -20.97 12.58 19.89
C ALA A 320 -20.63 11.30 20.69
N THR A 321 -19.93 10.36 20.07
CA THR A 321 -19.53 9.09 20.69
C THR A 321 -18.09 9.13 21.21
N PRO A 322 -17.73 8.29 22.20
CA PRO A 322 -16.33 8.14 22.65
C PRO A 322 -15.36 7.84 21.50
N ALA A 323 -15.74 6.99 20.55
CA ALA A 323 -14.95 6.68 19.37
C ALA A 323 -14.71 7.90 18.47
N GLN A 324 -15.75 8.70 18.20
CA GLN A 324 -15.62 9.94 17.42
C GLN A 324 -14.69 10.95 18.13
N ARG A 325 -14.80 11.10 19.46
CA ARG A 325 -13.89 11.95 20.24
C ARG A 325 -12.45 11.45 20.19
N LEU A 326 -12.24 10.13 20.23
CA LEU A 326 -10.91 9.55 20.10
C LEU A 326 -10.32 9.80 18.70
N ALA A 327 -11.12 9.65 17.64
CA ALA A 327 -10.72 10.02 16.28
C ALA A 327 -10.36 11.51 16.18
N ALA A 328 -11.18 12.41 16.74
CA ALA A 328 -10.91 13.85 16.78
C ALA A 328 -9.58 14.17 17.49
N ARG A 329 -9.32 13.55 18.64
CA ARG A 329 -8.02 13.69 19.34
C ARG A 329 -6.87 13.21 18.46
N MET A 330 -7.04 12.09 17.75
CA MET A 330 -6.02 11.58 16.83
C MET A 330 -5.77 12.51 15.64
N VAL A 331 -6.80 13.17 15.08
CA VAL A 331 -6.61 14.17 14.00
C VAL A 331 -5.56 15.22 14.40
N VAL A 332 -5.64 15.73 15.64
CA VAL A 332 -4.74 16.78 16.15
C VAL A 332 -3.28 16.30 16.22
N LEU A 333 -3.04 14.99 16.26
CA LEU A 333 -1.70 14.39 16.32
C LEU A 333 -1.11 14.12 14.92
N ILE A 334 -1.86 14.31 13.83
CA ILE A 334 -1.39 14.08 12.47
C ILE A 334 -0.91 15.40 11.84
N PRO A 335 0.34 15.49 11.39
CA PRO A 335 0.80 16.69 10.69
C PRO A 335 0.15 16.78 9.31
N THR A 336 -0.40 17.95 8.98
CA THR A 336 -1.12 18.19 7.70
C THR A 336 -0.29 18.95 6.66
N GLY A 337 0.84 19.52 7.07
CA GLY A 337 1.78 20.25 6.21
C GLY A 337 2.82 19.36 5.52
N PRO A 338 3.81 19.98 4.84
CA PRO A 338 4.96 19.26 4.30
C PRO A 338 5.70 18.48 5.39
N THR A 339 6.09 17.26 5.07
CA THR A 339 6.86 16.40 5.96
C THR A 339 8.35 16.59 5.71
N THR A 340 9.09 16.81 6.80
CA THR A 340 10.55 16.94 6.85
C THR A 340 11.08 16.06 7.98
N THR A 341 12.40 15.87 8.05
CA THR A 341 13.06 15.21 9.19
C THR A 341 12.64 15.83 10.52
N GLY A 342 12.57 17.16 10.58
CA GLY A 342 12.11 17.89 11.77
C GLY A 342 10.64 17.61 12.10
N THR A 343 9.77 17.58 11.08
CA THR A 343 8.35 17.23 11.23
C THR A 343 8.20 15.84 11.82
N LEU A 344 8.87 14.82 11.28
CA LEU A 344 8.76 13.45 11.77
C LEU A 344 9.27 13.30 13.20
N ARG A 345 10.41 13.91 13.55
CA ARG A 345 10.92 13.90 14.94
C ARG A 345 9.96 14.57 15.92
N ALA A 346 9.37 15.70 15.53
CA ALA A 346 8.39 16.40 16.36
C ALA A 346 7.11 15.57 16.53
N THR A 347 6.63 14.91 15.47
CA THR A 347 5.45 14.03 15.53
C THR A 347 5.71 12.79 16.38
N LEU A 348 6.88 12.14 16.26
CA LEU A 348 7.27 11.03 17.13
C LEU A 348 7.25 11.45 18.61
N ALA A 349 7.88 12.58 18.94
CA ALA A 349 7.89 13.09 20.30
C ALA A 349 6.48 13.45 20.81
N LEU A 350 5.61 13.98 19.93
CA LEU A 350 4.22 14.26 20.26
C LEU A 350 3.42 12.98 20.54
N TRP A 351 3.55 11.97 19.68
CA TRP A 351 2.88 10.68 19.85
C TRP A 351 3.33 9.97 21.13
N HIS A 352 4.62 10.04 21.47
CA HIS A 352 5.14 9.54 22.74
C HIS A 352 4.50 10.25 23.95
N ARG A 353 4.39 11.58 23.92
CA ARG A 353 3.72 12.33 25.00
C ARG A 353 2.22 12.04 25.08
N GLN A 354 1.59 11.68 23.97
CA GLN A 354 0.17 11.37 23.84
C GLN A 354 -0.08 9.86 23.73
N LYS A 355 0.80 9.05 24.33
CA LYS A 355 0.85 7.61 24.14
C LYS A 355 -0.48 6.93 24.42
N SER A 356 -1.18 7.29 25.50
CA SER A 356 -2.51 6.71 25.80
C SER A 356 -3.49 6.88 24.65
N THR A 357 -3.70 8.12 24.18
CA THR A 357 -4.57 8.43 23.04
C THR A 357 -4.20 7.64 21.79
N VAL A 358 -2.90 7.55 21.48
CA VAL A 358 -2.42 6.80 20.31
C VAL A 358 -2.70 5.30 20.50
N GLN A 359 -2.32 4.72 21.63
CA GLN A 359 -2.49 3.29 21.91
C GLN A 359 -3.97 2.88 21.89
N ASP A 360 -4.84 3.70 22.48
CA ASP A 360 -6.29 3.47 22.48
C ASP A 360 -6.82 3.39 21.06
N PHE A 361 -6.47 4.36 20.19
CA PHE A 361 -6.95 4.37 18.81
C PHE A 361 -6.38 3.21 17.98
N LEU A 362 -5.12 2.84 18.20
CA LEU A 362 -4.47 1.75 17.46
C LEU A 362 -4.94 0.37 17.93
N THR A 363 -5.49 0.23 19.14
CA THR A 363 -5.87 -1.06 19.74
C THR A 363 -7.36 -1.33 19.65
N LEU A 364 -8.19 -0.33 19.92
CA LEU A 364 -9.64 -0.50 20.05
C LEU A 364 -10.34 -0.44 18.69
N THR A 365 -11.42 -1.20 18.56
CA THR A 365 -12.41 -0.97 17.49
C THR A 365 -13.46 0.03 17.97
N PRO A 366 -14.26 0.66 17.07
CA PRO A 366 -15.25 1.65 17.49
C PRO A 366 -16.24 1.15 18.56
N GLY A 367 -16.54 -0.16 18.60
CA GLY A 367 -17.43 -0.75 19.61
C GLY A 367 -16.78 -0.96 20.98
N ASP A 368 -15.45 -0.95 21.05
CA ASP A 368 -14.67 -1.18 22.27
C ASP A 368 -14.20 0.12 22.93
N VAL A 369 -14.50 1.28 22.32
CA VAL A 369 -14.16 2.59 22.91
C VAL A 369 -15.18 2.92 24.01
N HIS A 370 -14.79 2.70 25.26
CA HIS A 370 -15.60 3.01 26.43
C HIS A 370 -15.66 4.52 26.75
N PRO A 371 -16.73 5.00 27.42
CA PRO A 371 -16.91 6.41 27.78
C PRO A 371 -15.89 6.97 28.77
#